data_AF-A0A2E7EUS6-F1
#
_entry.id   AF-A0A2E7EUS6-F1
#
_cell.length_a   1.000
_cell.length_b   1.000
_cell.length_c   1.000
_cell.angle_alpha   90.00
_cell.angle_beta   90.00
_cell.angle_gamma   90.00
#
_symmetry.space_group_name_H-M   'P 1'
#
loop_
_entity.id
_entity.type
_entity.pdbx_description
1 polymer ?
#
loop_
_entity_poly.entity_id
_entity_poly.type
_entity_poly.pdbx_seq_one_letter_code
_entity_poly.pdbx_strand_id
1 'polypeptide(L)'
;MLFDLIYQLAGNADFYSDNIEPLFRATDQGPAARFVKDAWYFTPMAGCVHLVALSLLGGAILLADLRVVGPGVTARSPVELNRKMHPFLVGAAIALIISGIMLGLGQVMRIYNSPPFWLKMAGLFSALVFTFTTRDSVIRNNGKFTPVAIIGLVISMLIFWYAWIELTDWRYAARQAYLILMLLIVGFITAPMYLKNEKVEKLRALPMYISLPGFLVVVGALISAAFLLARIDYQYFHELDLNAMGIAAFFHPSILGMMLVSYIAGVISWIGMGAVQTQPLSMRFVSMMSMFLWLSVAISGRWIAFW
;
A
#
# COMPACT_ATOMS: atom_id res chain seq x y z
N MET A 1 -25.76 -22.25 -1.80
CA MET A 1 -24.81 -22.45 -0.68
C MET A 1 -23.49 -21.71 -0.86
N LEU A 2 -22.56 -22.12 -1.75
CA LEU A 2 -21.28 -21.39 -1.89
C LEU A 2 -21.44 -19.98 -2.47
N PHE A 3 -22.31 -19.83 -3.47
CA PHE A 3 -22.64 -18.53 -4.05
C PHE A 3 -23.32 -17.61 -3.03
N ASP A 4 -24.29 -18.11 -2.25
CA ASP A 4 -24.96 -17.34 -1.19
C ASP A 4 -23.99 -16.96 -0.07
N LEU A 5 -23.06 -17.86 0.30
CA LEU A 5 -22.01 -17.58 1.28
C LEU A 5 -21.07 -16.47 0.77
N ILE A 6 -20.64 -16.54 -0.49
CA ILE A 6 -19.79 -15.52 -1.12
C ILE A 6 -20.55 -14.19 -1.24
N TYR A 7 -21.83 -14.22 -1.59
CA TYR A 7 -22.70 -13.03 -1.69
C TYR A 7 -22.97 -12.38 -0.34
N GLN A 8 -23.15 -13.17 0.73
CA GLN A 8 -23.31 -12.65 2.10
C GLN A 8 -21.99 -12.13 2.68
N LEU A 9 -20.86 -12.75 2.35
CA LEU A 9 -19.51 -12.21 2.62
C LEU A 9 -19.25 -10.89 1.86
N ALA A 10 -19.88 -10.71 0.69
CA ALA A 10 -19.78 -9.52 -0.18
C ALA A 10 -20.72 -8.39 0.25
N GLY A 11 -20.53 -7.89 1.48
CA GLY A 11 -21.08 -6.59 1.85
C GLY A 11 -22.50 -6.57 2.42
N ASN A 12 -23.06 -7.71 2.85
CA ASN A 12 -24.28 -7.65 3.65
C ASN A 12 -23.95 -7.21 5.09
N ALA A 13 -24.28 -5.98 5.45
CA ALA A 13 -24.07 -5.43 6.79
C ALA A 13 -24.63 -6.33 7.90
N ASP A 14 -25.75 -7.02 7.63
CA ASP A 14 -26.39 -7.95 8.57
C ASP A 14 -25.50 -9.18 8.82
N PHE A 15 -24.81 -9.71 7.80
CA PHE A 15 -23.91 -10.85 7.97
C PHE A 15 -22.72 -10.51 8.89
N TYR A 16 -22.12 -9.33 8.71
CA TYR A 16 -20.99 -8.88 9.54
C TYR A 16 -21.42 -8.62 10.98
N SER A 17 -22.56 -7.95 11.17
CA SER A 17 -23.18 -7.72 12.49
C SER A 17 -23.48 -9.04 13.22
N ASP A 18 -24.06 -10.01 12.53
CA ASP A 18 -24.55 -11.22 13.17
C ASP A 18 -23.45 -12.27 13.44
N ASN A 19 -22.40 -12.30 12.61
CA ASN A 19 -21.39 -13.37 12.67
C ASN A 19 -19.98 -12.90 13.05
N ILE A 20 -19.58 -11.69 12.66
CA ILE A 20 -18.21 -11.19 12.85
C ILE A 20 -18.14 -10.30 14.11
N GLU A 21 -19.10 -9.42 14.30
CA GLU A 21 -19.16 -8.52 15.46
C GLU A 21 -19.07 -9.25 16.81
N PRO A 22 -19.79 -10.36 17.05
CA PRO A 22 -19.74 -11.05 18.34
C PRO A 22 -18.33 -11.56 18.66
N LEU A 23 -17.56 -11.97 17.64
CA LEU A 23 -16.16 -12.41 17.81
C LEU A 23 -15.25 -11.24 18.20
N PHE A 24 -15.44 -10.07 17.59
CA PHE A 24 -14.69 -8.86 17.95
C PHE A 24 -15.06 -8.38 19.35
N ARG A 25 -16.35 -8.40 19.71
CA ARG A 25 -16.81 -8.06 21.08
C ARG A 25 -16.24 -9.02 22.11
N ALA A 26 -16.25 -10.33 21.84
CA ALA A 26 -15.67 -11.33 22.71
C ALA A 26 -14.15 -11.12 22.89
N THR A 27 -13.45 -10.76 21.81
CA THR A 27 -12.02 -10.43 21.85
C THR A 27 -11.77 -9.15 22.65
N ASP A 28 -12.57 -8.11 22.45
CA ASP A 28 -12.47 -6.81 23.12
C ASP A 28 -12.63 -6.89 24.64
N GLN A 29 -13.50 -7.79 25.10
CA GLN A 29 -13.76 -8.10 26.52
C GLN A 29 -12.83 -9.20 27.07
N GLY A 30 -12.08 -9.87 26.19
CA GLY A 30 -11.19 -10.96 26.52
C GLY A 30 -10.00 -10.54 27.40
N PRO A 31 -9.32 -11.52 28.01
CA PRO A 31 -8.17 -11.25 28.89
C PRO A 31 -6.99 -10.61 28.14
N ALA A 32 -6.77 -10.97 26.87
CA ALA A 32 -5.69 -10.42 26.06
C ALA A 32 -5.90 -8.92 25.75
N ALA A 33 -7.12 -8.52 25.39
CA ALA A 33 -7.43 -7.11 25.14
C ALA A 33 -7.35 -6.30 26.44
N ARG A 34 -7.89 -6.81 27.55
CA ARG A 34 -7.75 -6.17 28.87
C ARG A 34 -6.29 -5.96 29.26
N PHE A 35 -5.45 -7.00 29.14
CA PHE A 35 -4.02 -6.90 29.44
C PHE A 35 -3.31 -5.77 28.67
N VAL A 36 -3.64 -5.61 27.38
CA VAL A 36 -3.07 -4.53 26.55
C VAL A 36 -3.63 -3.16 26.92
N LYS A 37 -4.94 -3.07 27.22
CA LYS A 37 -5.62 -1.80 27.56
C LYS A 37 -5.23 -1.28 28.95
N ASP A 38 -4.99 -2.17 29.91
CA ASP A 38 -4.69 -1.81 31.30
C ASP A 38 -3.30 -1.16 31.45
N ALA A 39 -2.36 -1.46 30.54
CA ALA A 39 -1.03 -0.86 30.56
C ALA A 39 -0.87 0.22 29.48
N TRP A 40 -0.75 1.47 29.93
CA TRP A 40 -0.65 2.66 29.08
C TRP A 40 0.46 2.62 28.02
N TYR A 41 1.55 1.86 28.26
CA TYR A 41 2.73 1.81 27.40
C TYR A 41 2.67 0.72 26.31
N PHE A 42 1.80 -0.28 26.43
CA PHE A 42 1.79 -1.41 25.48
C PHE A 42 1.47 -0.97 24.05
N THR A 43 0.39 -0.19 23.89
CA THR A 43 -0.06 0.26 22.57
C THR A 43 0.98 1.17 21.89
N PRO A 44 1.55 2.20 22.56
CA PRO A 44 2.65 2.99 22.00
C PRO A 44 3.89 2.18 21.63
N MET A 45 4.33 1.26 22.51
CA MET A 45 5.51 0.43 22.26
C MET A 45 5.30 -0.52 21.09
N ALA A 46 4.12 -1.17 21.02
CA ALA A 46 3.73 -1.98 19.87
C ALA A 46 3.73 -1.14 18.59
N GLY A 47 3.29 0.12 18.65
CA GLY A 47 3.35 1.09 17.56
C GLY A 47 4.78 1.34 17.07
N CYS A 48 5.72 1.59 17.98
CA CYS A 48 7.14 1.77 17.64
C CYS A 48 7.71 0.53 16.96
N VAL A 49 7.49 -0.66 17.52
CA VAL A 49 7.93 -1.93 16.94
C VAL A 49 7.30 -2.14 15.56
N HIS A 50 6.02 -1.81 15.40
CA HIS A 50 5.30 -1.94 14.14
C HIS A 50 5.88 -1.05 13.05
N LEU A 51 6.22 0.21 13.36
CA LEU A 51 6.83 1.14 12.41
C LEU A 51 8.24 0.70 12.02
N VAL A 52 9.04 0.20 12.97
CA VAL A 52 10.37 -0.35 12.67
C VAL A 52 10.26 -1.59 11.78
N ALA A 53 9.35 -2.51 12.10
CA ALA A 53 9.08 -3.70 11.29
C ALA A 53 8.63 -3.31 9.88
N LEU A 54 7.71 -2.35 9.75
CA LEU A 54 7.25 -1.85 8.45
C LEU A 54 8.39 -1.21 7.65
N SER A 55 9.27 -0.46 8.31
CA SER A 55 10.42 0.19 7.67
C SER A 55 11.45 -0.82 7.18
N LEU A 56 11.74 -1.86 7.98
CA LEU A 56 12.61 -2.96 7.59
C LEU A 56 12.03 -3.78 6.43
N LEU A 57 10.75 -4.10 6.50
CA LEU A 57 10.04 -4.84 5.46
C LEU A 57 10.02 -4.05 4.16
N GLY A 58 9.54 -2.80 4.21
CA GLY A 58 9.49 -1.89 3.06
C GLY A 58 10.87 -1.62 2.47
N GLY A 59 11.88 -1.37 3.31
CA GLY A 59 13.27 -1.20 2.86
C GLY A 59 13.83 -2.42 2.16
N ALA A 60 13.62 -3.62 2.71
CA ALA A 60 14.07 -4.87 2.09
C ALA A 60 13.39 -5.15 0.74
N ILE A 61 12.07 -4.89 0.63
CA ILE A 61 11.31 -5.01 -0.62
C ILE A 61 11.80 -3.99 -1.64
N LEU A 62 11.88 -2.71 -1.26
CA LEU A 62 12.32 -1.64 -2.14
C LEU A 62 13.73 -1.91 -2.65
N LEU A 63 14.69 -2.28 -1.79
CA LEU A 63 16.05 -2.62 -2.23
C LEU A 63 16.07 -3.80 -3.23
N ALA A 64 15.29 -4.84 -2.97
CA ALA A 64 15.23 -6.02 -3.83
C ALA A 64 14.52 -5.74 -5.16
N ASP A 65 13.44 -4.95 -5.17
CA ASP A 65 12.67 -4.59 -6.36
C ASP A 65 13.36 -3.52 -7.21
N LEU A 66 13.98 -2.51 -6.58
CA LEU A 66 14.79 -1.52 -7.28
C LEU A 66 16.00 -2.13 -7.96
N ARG A 67 16.51 -3.27 -7.48
CA ARG A 67 17.58 -3.98 -8.17
C ARG A 67 17.13 -4.62 -9.48
N VAL A 68 15.86 -5.01 -9.56
CA VAL A 68 15.24 -5.58 -10.77
C VAL A 68 14.84 -4.48 -11.74
N VAL A 69 14.27 -3.39 -11.21
CA VAL A 69 13.71 -2.29 -12.01
C VAL A 69 14.76 -1.23 -12.37
N GLY A 70 15.89 -1.15 -11.63
CA GLY A 70 16.76 0.03 -11.64
C GLY A 70 18.26 -0.07 -11.40
N PRO A 71 18.98 1.07 -11.54
CA PRO A 71 20.42 1.20 -11.33
C PRO A 71 20.85 1.33 -9.87
N GLY A 72 19.93 1.65 -8.94
CA GLY A 72 20.27 2.15 -7.60
C GLY A 72 20.98 1.16 -6.68
N VAL A 73 20.97 -0.14 -7.00
CA VAL A 73 21.74 -1.17 -6.27
C VAL A 73 22.70 -1.84 -7.23
N THR A 74 23.88 -1.25 -7.42
CA THR A 74 24.84 -1.66 -8.47
C THR A 74 25.62 -2.94 -8.17
N ALA A 75 25.47 -3.58 -7.01
CA ALA A 75 26.53 -4.47 -6.51
C ALA A 75 26.33 -6.01 -6.62
N ARG A 76 25.15 -6.57 -6.97
CA ARG A 76 24.91 -8.06 -7.02
C ARG A 76 23.85 -8.46 -8.05
N SER A 77 23.59 -9.75 -8.33
CA SER A 77 22.46 -10.16 -9.19
C SER A 77 21.09 -9.99 -8.47
N PRO A 78 19.96 -9.81 -9.20
CA PRO A 78 18.65 -9.69 -8.56
C PRO A 78 18.27 -10.89 -7.69
N VAL A 79 18.60 -12.10 -8.14
CA VAL A 79 18.36 -13.35 -7.41
C VAL A 79 19.16 -13.38 -6.10
N GLU A 80 20.43 -12.99 -6.14
CA GLU A 80 21.29 -13.01 -4.97
C GLU A 80 20.84 -11.98 -3.92
N LEU A 81 20.49 -10.77 -4.36
CA LEU A 81 19.97 -9.75 -3.46
C LEU A 81 18.64 -10.18 -2.84
N ASN A 82 17.72 -10.75 -3.65
CA ASN A 82 16.46 -11.28 -3.16
C ASN A 82 16.66 -12.36 -2.09
N ARG A 83 17.60 -13.29 -2.30
CA ARG A 83 17.96 -14.32 -1.32
C ARG A 83 18.49 -13.72 -0.01
N LYS A 84 19.30 -12.66 -0.09
CA LYS A 84 19.83 -11.96 1.10
C LYS A 84 18.78 -11.17 1.86
N MET A 85 17.80 -10.59 1.16
CA MET A 85 16.72 -9.83 1.77
C MET A 85 15.66 -10.74 2.39
N HIS A 86 15.50 -11.97 1.91
CA HIS A 86 14.50 -12.93 2.39
C HIS A 86 14.41 -13.09 3.93
N PRO A 87 15.50 -13.29 4.70
CA PRO A 87 15.40 -13.39 6.16
C PRO A 87 14.89 -12.10 6.81
N PHE A 88 15.24 -10.93 6.28
CA PHE A 88 14.72 -9.65 6.75
C PHE A 88 13.23 -9.51 6.41
N LEU A 89 12.80 -9.95 5.23
CA LEU A 89 11.38 -9.95 4.85
C LEU A 89 10.55 -10.81 5.80
N VAL A 90 11.01 -12.04 6.10
CA VAL A 90 10.30 -12.96 7.00
C VAL A 90 10.28 -12.41 8.42
N GLY A 91 11.44 -12.01 8.96
CA GLY A 91 11.54 -11.47 10.32
C GLY A 91 10.72 -10.21 10.52
N ALA A 92 10.77 -9.28 9.55
CA ALA A 92 9.98 -8.07 9.59
C ALA A 92 8.48 -8.33 9.43
N ALA A 93 8.06 -9.28 8.58
CA ALA A 93 6.66 -9.67 8.45
C ALA A 93 6.11 -10.29 9.75
N ILE A 94 6.89 -11.16 10.40
CA ILE A 94 6.53 -11.74 11.70
C ILE A 94 6.38 -10.63 12.76
N ALA A 95 7.37 -9.75 12.88
CA ALA A 95 7.32 -8.62 13.81
C ALA A 95 6.13 -7.68 13.52
N LEU A 96 5.83 -7.43 12.25
CA LEU A 96 4.70 -6.60 11.80
C LEU A 96 3.36 -7.21 12.21
N ILE A 97 3.18 -8.52 12.02
CA ILE A 97 1.95 -9.24 12.40
C ILE A 97 1.78 -9.24 13.91
N ILE A 98 2.81 -9.61 14.67
CA ILE A 98 2.74 -9.67 16.14
C ILE A 98 2.42 -8.30 16.72
N SER A 99 3.19 -7.27 16.32
CA SER A 99 2.94 -5.89 16.78
C SER A 99 1.58 -5.36 16.33
N GLY A 100 1.12 -5.73 15.12
CA GLY A 100 -0.21 -5.37 14.62
C GLY A 100 -1.34 -5.96 15.43
N ILE A 101 -1.23 -7.22 15.85
CA ILE A 101 -2.18 -7.88 16.76
C ILE A 101 -2.23 -7.14 18.09
N MET A 102 -1.06 -6.82 18.67
CA MET A 102 -0.99 -6.06 19.93
C MET A 102 -1.66 -4.69 19.81
N LEU A 103 -1.42 -3.97 18.71
CA LEU A 103 -2.10 -2.70 18.44
C LEU A 103 -3.62 -2.87 18.32
N GLY A 104 -4.07 -3.91 17.63
CA GLY A 104 -5.50 -4.20 17.43
C GLY A 104 -6.22 -4.51 18.74
N LEU A 105 -5.57 -5.23 19.65
CA LEU A 105 -6.12 -5.57 20.98
C LEU A 105 -6.43 -4.33 21.83
N GLY A 106 -5.70 -3.23 21.65
CA GLY A 106 -5.97 -1.98 22.35
C GLY A 106 -7.25 -1.27 21.89
N GLN A 107 -7.72 -1.54 20.66
CA GLN A 107 -8.80 -0.79 20.00
C GLN A 107 -9.71 -1.70 19.14
N VAL A 108 -10.07 -2.88 19.64
CA VAL A 108 -10.73 -3.97 18.86
C VAL A 108 -12.01 -3.51 18.17
N MET A 109 -12.93 -2.86 18.91
CA MET A 109 -14.18 -2.39 18.29
C MET A 109 -14.00 -1.19 17.36
N ARG A 110 -12.94 -0.38 17.54
CA ARG A 110 -12.64 0.70 16.59
C ARG A 110 -12.17 0.14 15.26
N ILE A 111 -11.28 -0.86 15.28
CA ILE A 111 -10.78 -1.49 14.05
C ILE A 111 -11.85 -2.33 13.34
N TYR A 112 -12.77 -2.97 14.09
CA TYR A 112 -13.92 -3.67 13.52
C TYR A 112 -14.76 -2.73 12.65
N ASN A 113 -15.09 -1.56 13.19
CA ASN A 113 -15.95 -0.60 12.51
C ASN A 113 -15.24 0.15 11.38
N SER A 114 -13.91 0.06 11.25
CA SER A 114 -13.11 0.87 10.32
C SER A 114 -12.92 0.19 8.96
N PRO A 115 -13.56 0.66 7.86
CA PRO A 115 -13.32 0.09 6.53
C PRO A 115 -11.85 0.12 6.07
N PRO A 116 -11.05 1.18 6.35
CA PRO A 116 -9.62 1.19 6.05
C PRO A 116 -8.82 0.06 6.71
N PHE A 117 -9.25 -0.41 7.89
CA PHE A 117 -8.60 -1.55 8.55
C PHE A 117 -8.79 -2.82 7.74
N TRP A 118 -10.00 -3.11 7.29
CA TRP A 118 -10.29 -4.29 6.46
C TRP A 118 -9.56 -4.25 5.11
N LEU A 119 -9.50 -3.08 4.47
CA LEU A 119 -8.67 -2.87 3.27
C LEU A 119 -7.19 -3.13 3.54
N LYS A 120 -6.66 -2.67 4.68
CA LYS A 120 -5.28 -2.95 5.08
C LYS A 120 -5.05 -4.44 5.28
N MET A 121 -5.98 -5.16 5.91
CA MET A 121 -5.84 -6.60 6.16
C MET A 121 -5.87 -7.40 4.85
N ALA A 122 -6.79 -7.09 3.94
CA ALA A 122 -6.84 -7.72 2.62
C ALA A 122 -5.59 -7.38 1.79
N GLY A 123 -5.19 -6.11 1.76
CA GLY A 123 -3.97 -5.66 1.11
C GLY A 123 -2.71 -6.33 1.65
N LEU A 124 -2.62 -6.48 2.98
CA LEU A 124 -1.50 -7.15 3.66
C LEU A 124 -1.42 -8.62 3.26
N PHE A 125 -2.57 -9.31 3.28
CA PHE A 125 -2.65 -10.69 2.81
C PHE A 125 -2.20 -10.82 1.36
N SER A 126 -2.75 -10.00 0.46
CA SER A 126 -2.39 -9.99 -0.95
C SER A 126 -0.91 -9.69 -1.18
N ALA A 127 -0.35 -8.70 -0.47
CA ALA A 127 1.06 -8.32 -0.57
C ALA A 127 1.98 -9.45 -0.09
N LEU A 128 1.67 -10.10 1.04
CA LEU A 128 2.44 -11.22 1.57
C LEU A 128 2.40 -12.42 0.62
N VAL A 129 1.20 -12.85 0.20
CA VAL A 129 1.06 -13.96 -0.76
C VAL A 129 1.85 -13.64 -2.02
N PHE A 130 1.59 -12.50 -2.65
CA PHE A 130 2.28 -12.09 -3.88
C PHE A 130 3.81 -12.06 -3.72
N THR A 131 4.31 -11.55 -2.60
CA THR A 131 5.76 -11.44 -2.33
C THR A 131 6.42 -12.81 -2.23
N PHE A 132 5.85 -13.71 -1.44
CA PHE A 132 6.46 -15.02 -1.15
C PHE A 132 6.16 -16.08 -2.20
N THR A 133 5.16 -15.90 -3.06
CA THR A 133 4.85 -16.84 -4.15
C THR A 133 5.25 -16.29 -5.51
N THR A 134 4.58 -15.23 -5.99
CA THR A 134 4.69 -14.75 -7.37
C THR A 134 6.02 -14.07 -7.59
N ARG A 135 6.33 -13.08 -6.75
CA ARG A 135 7.55 -12.30 -6.85
C ARG A 135 8.79 -13.15 -6.65
N ASP A 136 8.88 -13.85 -5.53
CA ASP A 136 10.03 -14.69 -5.23
C ASP A 136 10.25 -15.78 -6.30
N SER A 137 9.18 -16.46 -6.74
CA SER A 137 9.30 -17.46 -7.80
C SER A 137 9.72 -16.87 -9.15
N VAL A 138 9.12 -15.76 -9.58
CA VAL A 138 9.44 -15.15 -10.88
C VAL A 138 10.87 -14.62 -10.90
N ILE A 139 11.35 -14.04 -9.79
CA ILE A 139 12.74 -13.59 -9.65
C ILE A 139 13.70 -14.78 -9.70
N ARG A 140 13.45 -15.84 -8.91
CA ARG A 140 14.31 -17.04 -8.89
C ARG A 140 14.37 -17.79 -10.22
N ASN A 141 13.30 -17.71 -11.02
CA ASN A 141 13.18 -18.40 -12.31
C ASN A 141 13.45 -17.48 -13.52
N ASN A 142 14.23 -16.41 -13.34
CA ASN A 142 14.63 -15.48 -14.40
C ASN A 142 13.44 -15.00 -15.26
N GLY A 143 12.33 -14.65 -14.61
CA GLY A 143 11.15 -14.11 -15.27
C GLY A 143 10.12 -15.13 -15.75
N LYS A 144 10.36 -16.44 -15.57
CA LYS A 144 9.37 -17.46 -15.91
C LYS A 144 8.31 -17.58 -14.83
N PHE A 145 7.05 -17.61 -15.25
CA PHE A 145 5.92 -17.88 -14.36
C PHE A 145 5.81 -19.39 -14.13
N THR A 146 6.07 -19.81 -12.90
CA THR A 146 5.82 -21.18 -12.44
C THR A 146 4.34 -21.34 -12.03
N PRO A 147 3.83 -22.57 -11.86
CA PRO A 147 2.47 -22.78 -11.35
C PRO A 147 2.21 -22.07 -10.01
N VAL A 148 3.18 -22.11 -9.08
CA VAL A 148 3.10 -21.41 -7.79
C VAL A 148 3.00 -19.90 -7.98
N ALA A 149 3.75 -19.33 -8.94
CA ALA A 149 3.69 -17.92 -9.23
C ALA A 149 2.32 -17.49 -9.78
N ILE A 150 1.70 -18.31 -10.63
CA ILE A 150 0.38 -18.06 -11.21
C ILE A 150 -0.71 -18.18 -10.14
N ILE A 151 -0.70 -19.24 -9.34
CA ILE A 151 -1.67 -19.44 -8.25
C ILE A 151 -1.60 -18.26 -7.27
N GLY A 152 -0.40 -17.90 -6.86
CA GLY A 152 -0.17 -16.74 -5.99
C GLY A 152 -0.66 -15.43 -6.58
N LEU A 153 -0.44 -15.22 -7.88
CA LEU A 153 -0.88 -14.02 -8.59
C LEU A 153 -2.41 -13.96 -8.58
N VAL A 154 -3.07 -15.05 -8.96
CA VAL A 154 -4.53 -15.11 -9.01
C VAL A 154 -5.13 -14.87 -7.62
N ILE A 155 -4.66 -15.57 -6.59
CA ILE A 155 -5.18 -15.42 -5.21
C ILE A 155 -4.98 -13.98 -4.71
N SER A 156 -3.76 -13.45 -4.82
CA SER A 156 -3.46 -12.10 -4.31
C SER A 156 -4.25 -11.02 -5.06
N MET A 157 -4.37 -11.12 -6.39
CA MET A 157 -5.10 -10.14 -7.20
C MET A 157 -6.60 -10.23 -6.96
N LEU A 158 -7.19 -11.42 -6.87
CA LEU A 158 -8.62 -11.58 -6.61
C LEU A 158 -9.00 -10.97 -5.26
N ILE A 159 -8.25 -11.29 -4.20
CA ILE A 159 -8.53 -10.76 -2.85
C ILE A 159 -8.31 -9.25 -2.81
N PHE A 160 -7.24 -8.76 -3.46
CA PHE A 160 -6.96 -7.34 -3.52
C PHE A 160 -8.12 -6.60 -4.20
N TRP A 161 -8.43 -6.94 -5.46
CA TRP A 161 -9.45 -6.22 -6.21
C TRP A 161 -10.85 -6.38 -5.62
N TYR A 162 -11.19 -7.55 -5.09
CA TYR A 162 -12.46 -7.75 -4.39
C TYR A 162 -12.58 -6.83 -3.17
N ALA A 163 -11.58 -6.83 -2.27
CA ALA A 163 -11.62 -5.99 -1.09
C ALA A 163 -11.67 -4.50 -1.46
N TRP A 164 -10.91 -4.09 -2.47
CA TRP A 164 -10.92 -2.72 -2.95
C TRP A 164 -12.27 -2.34 -3.56
N ILE A 165 -12.89 -3.18 -4.38
CA ILE A 165 -14.19 -2.88 -5.00
C ILE A 165 -15.30 -2.84 -3.94
N GLU A 166 -15.36 -3.83 -3.05
CA GLU A 166 -16.45 -3.97 -2.07
C GLU A 166 -16.34 -2.96 -0.91
N LEU A 167 -15.12 -2.75 -0.36
CA LEU A 167 -14.94 -1.94 0.85
C LEU A 167 -14.71 -0.46 0.56
N THR A 168 -14.44 -0.07 -0.70
CA THR A 168 -14.62 1.33 -1.09
C THR A 168 -15.99 1.52 -1.73
N ASP A 169 -16.95 1.84 -0.87
CA ASP A 169 -18.27 2.33 -1.26
C ASP A 169 -18.13 3.37 -2.39
N TRP A 170 -18.85 3.18 -3.50
CA TRP A 170 -18.74 3.99 -4.74
C TRP A 170 -18.92 5.50 -4.49
N ARG A 171 -19.57 5.84 -3.37
CA ARG A 171 -19.67 7.20 -2.84
C ARG A 171 -18.31 7.86 -2.65
N TYR A 172 -17.25 7.11 -2.36
CA TYR A 172 -15.88 7.59 -2.23
C TYR A 172 -15.09 7.63 -3.55
N ALA A 173 -15.79 7.77 -4.68
CA ALA A 173 -15.24 7.84 -6.04
C ALA A 173 -14.07 8.84 -6.19
N ALA A 174 -14.03 9.93 -5.43
CA ALA A 174 -12.88 10.85 -5.45
C ALA A 174 -11.56 10.18 -5.01
N ARG A 175 -11.62 9.24 -4.06
CA ARG A 175 -10.47 8.49 -3.56
C ARG A 175 -10.06 7.37 -4.53
N GLN A 176 -11.01 6.76 -5.23
CA GLN A 176 -10.74 5.78 -6.30
C GLN A 176 -10.16 6.46 -7.55
N ALA A 177 -10.74 7.58 -7.99
CA ALA A 177 -10.22 8.41 -9.07
C ALA A 177 -8.79 8.88 -8.77
N TYR A 178 -8.48 9.14 -7.50
CA TYR A 178 -7.14 9.50 -7.05
C TYR A 178 -6.12 8.35 -7.17
N LEU A 179 -6.47 7.12 -6.77
CA LEU A 179 -5.60 5.96 -6.96
C LEU A 179 -5.43 5.60 -8.44
N ILE A 180 -6.50 5.71 -9.22
CA ILE A 180 -6.47 5.55 -10.68
C ILE A 180 -5.58 6.62 -11.31
N LEU A 181 -5.69 7.88 -10.89
CA LEU A 181 -4.82 8.97 -11.34
C LEU A 181 -3.36 8.72 -10.96
N MET A 182 -3.07 8.25 -9.75
CA MET A 182 -1.71 7.88 -9.35
C MET A 182 -1.18 6.72 -10.18
N LEU A 183 -1.98 5.69 -10.42
CA LEU A 183 -1.63 4.57 -11.30
C LEU A 183 -1.42 5.03 -12.75
N LEU A 184 -2.20 6.00 -13.24
CA LEU A 184 -2.04 6.61 -14.56
C LEU A 184 -0.80 7.49 -14.63
N ILE A 185 -0.46 8.24 -13.57
CA ILE A 185 0.76 9.05 -13.50
C ILE A 185 1.99 8.15 -13.43
N VAL A 186 1.98 7.13 -12.57
CA VAL A 186 3.06 6.12 -12.50
C VAL A 186 3.15 5.39 -13.84
N GLY A 187 2.02 5.00 -14.41
CA GLY A 187 1.92 4.39 -15.74
C GLY A 187 2.48 5.28 -16.84
N PHE A 188 2.17 6.58 -16.84
CA PHE A 188 2.65 7.55 -17.82
C PHE A 188 4.15 7.84 -17.66
N ILE A 189 4.64 7.90 -16.42
CA ILE A 189 6.07 8.05 -16.11
C ILE A 189 6.85 6.77 -16.52
N THR A 190 6.23 5.59 -16.38
CA THR A 190 6.87 4.29 -16.69
C THR A 190 6.66 3.80 -18.12
N ALA A 191 5.64 4.27 -18.85
CA ALA A 191 5.30 3.84 -20.21
C ALA A 191 6.42 4.08 -21.25
N PRO A 192 7.14 5.22 -21.25
CA PRO A 192 8.28 5.46 -22.14
C PRO A 192 9.42 4.42 -22.03
N MET A 193 9.40 3.57 -20.99
CA MET A 193 10.42 2.54 -20.73
C MET A 193 10.21 1.24 -21.49
N TYR A 194 9.02 1.02 -22.04
CA TYR A 194 8.71 -0.13 -22.90
C TYR A 194 9.03 0.14 -24.37
N LEU A 195 9.35 1.38 -24.71
CA LEU A 195 9.73 1.80 -26.05
C LEU A 195 11.21 1.48 -26.29
N LYS A 196 11.51 0.67 -27.32
CA LYS A 196 12.86 0.15 -27.64
C LYS A 196 13.79 1.14 -28.35
N ASN A 197 13.34 2.33 -28.73
CA ASN A 197 14.09 3.24 -29.62
C ASN A 197 15.10 4.16 -28.92
N GLU A 198 16.27 4.34 -29.54
CA GLU A 198 17.36 5.23 -29.09
C GLU A 198 16.96 6.72 -29.06
N LYS A 199 16.03 7.15 -29.93
CA LYS A 199 15.52 8.53 -29.96
C LYS A 199 14.68 8.94 -28.73
N VAL A 200 14.41 8.01 -27.79
CA VAL A 200 13.58 8.23 -26.59
C VAL A 200 14.43 8.61 -25.36
N GLU A 201 15.74 8.80 -25.51
CA GLU A 201 16.64 9.11 -24.40
C GLU A 201 16.28 10.43 -23.68
N LYS A 202 15.94 11.48 -24.44
CA LYS A 202 15.41 12.73 -23.88
C LYS A 202 14.04 12.57 -23.20
N LEU A 203 13.19 11.67 -23.70
CA LEU A 203 11.87 11.35 -23.14
C LEU A 203 11.96 10.54 -21.84
N ARG A 204 12.94 9.63 -21.73
CA ARG A 204 13.26 8.88 -20.50
C ARG A 204 13.86 9.79 -19.41
N ALA A 205 14.61 10.82 -19.80
CA ALA A 205 15.17 11.82 -18.89
C ALA A 205 14.21 12.97 -18.57
N LEU A 206 13.16 13.18 -19.38
CA LEU A 206 12.22 14.30 -19.30
C LEU A 206 11.58 14.47 -17.93
N PRO A 207 11.10 13.41 -17.27
CA PRO A 207 10.46 13.65 -16.01
C PRO A 207 11.52 14.16 -14.99
N MET A 208 12.81 13.78 -15.07
CA MET A 208 13.82 14.05 -14.02
C MET A 208 14.14 15.54 -13.91
N TYR A 209 14.02 16.25 -15.03
CA TYR A 209 14.22 17.70 -15.12
C TYR A 209 12.99 18.51 -14.73
N ILE A 210 11.79 17.93 -14.83
CA ILE A 210 10.51 18.62 -14.61
C ILE A 210 9.95 18.34 -13.21
N SER A 211 10.20 17.15 -12.66
CA SER A 211 9.42 16.59 -11.56
C SER A 211 9.92 16.89 -10.17
N LEU A 212 11.15 17.38 -9.96
CA LEU A 212 11.65 17.63 -8.62
C LEU A 212 11.47 19.11 -8.25
N PRO A 213 11.93 20.09 -9.07
CA PRO A 213 11.69 21.50 -8.77
C PRO A 213 10.21 21.87 -8.95
N GLY A 214 9.57 21.42 -10.03
CA GLY A 214 8.14 21.65 -10.27
C GLY A 214 7.26 21.03 -9.19
N PHE A 215 7.63 19.85 -8.69
CA PHE A 215 6.93 19.21 -7.58
C PHE A 215 7.14 19.93 -6.25
N LEU A 216 8.37 20.31 -5.89
CA LEU A 216 8.63 21.04 -4.65
C LEU A 216 7.88 22.38 -4.63
N VAL A 217 7.76 23.03 -5.79
CA VAL A 217 6.95 24.23 -5.96
C VAL A 217 5.45 23.93 -5.84
N VAL A 218 4.94 22.89 -6.48
CA VAL A 218 3.52 22.51 -6.39
C VAL A 218 3.16 22.08 -4.97
N VAL A 219 3.95 21.22 -4.33
CA VAL A 219 3.72 20.80 -2.94
C VAL A 219 3.86 21.96 -1.97
N GLY A 220 4.88 22.82 -2.14
CA GLY A 220 5.03 24.03 -1.33
C GLY A 220 3.84 24.98 -1.49
N ALA A 221 3.33 25.17 -2.72
CA ALA A 221 2.17 25.99 -3.01
C ALA A 221 0.87 25.37 -2.46
N LEU A 222 0.70 24.05 -2.57
CA LEU A 222 -0.45 23.32 -2.05
C LEU A 222 -0.48 23.33 -0.51
N ILE A 223 0.67 23.14 0.15
CA ILE A 223 0.80 23.26 1.62
C ILE A 223 0.51 24.71 2.03
N SER A 224 1.14 25.69 1.39
CA SER A 224 0.94 27.11 1.74
C SER A 224 -0.51 27.57 1.50
N ALA A 225 -1.13 27.13 0.41
CA ALA A 225 -2.55 27.37 0.13
C ALA A 225 -3.46 26.66 1.13
N ALA A 226 -3.15 25.43 1.54
CA ALA A 226 -3.89 24.73 2.58
C ALA A 226 -3.81 25.48 3.93
N PHE A 227 -2.65 26.00 4.31
CA PHE A 227 -2.49 26.82 5.52
C PHE A 227 -3.20 28.19 5.44
N LEU A 228 -3.25 28.80 4.25
CA LEU A 228 -3.96 30.06 4.02
C LEU A 228 -5.48 29.90 3.97
N LEU A 229 -5.97 28.78 3.40
CA LEU A 229 -7.39 28.45 3.31
C LEU A 229 -7.94 27.82 4.60
N ALA A 230 -7.08 27.24 5.45
CA ALA A 230 -7.39 26.68 6.76
C ALA A 230 -7.74 27.72 7.85
N ARG A 231 -7.99 28.99 7.52
CA ARG A 231 -8.60 29.98 8.45
C ARG A 231 -10.10 29.71 8.72
N ILE A 232 -10.53 28.45 8.65
CA ILE A 232 -11.91 28.03 8.85
C ILE A 232 -11.91 26.82 9.79
N ASP A 233 -12.77 26.92 10.80
CA ASP A 233 -12.93 26.01 11.92
C ASP A 233 -13.25 24.57 11.44
N TYR A 234 -12.30 23.64 11.61
CA TYR A 234 -12.42 22.24 11.16
C TYR A 234 -13.42 21.42 11.98
N GLN A 235 -14.07 22.01 12.98
CA GLN A 235 -14.89 21.30 13.95
C GLN A 235 -16.26 20.85 13.40
N TYR A 236 -16.66 21.26 12.20
CA TYR A 236 -18.02 21.03 11.65
C TYR A 236 -18.11 20.21 10.36
N PHE A 237 -16.99 19.78 9.75
CA PHE A 237 -17.06 18.88 8.59
C PHE A 237 -17.24 17.43 9.05
N HIS A 238 -18.48 16.96 9.08
CA HIS A 238 -18.78 15.53 9.20
C HIS A 238 -18.34 14.79 7.93
N GLU A 239 -17.92 13.52 8.07
CA GLU A 239 -17.36 12.65 7.01
C GLU A 239 -18.22 12.53 5.72
N LEU A 240 -19.50 12.90 5.79
CA LEU A 240 -20.45 12.89 4.68
C LEU A 240 -20.20 13.96 3.59
N ASP A 241 -19.43 15.02 3.88
CA ASP A 241 -19.29 16.16 2.96
C ASP A 241 -18.12 16.07 1.96
N LEU A 242 -17.22 15.07 2.09
CA LEU A 242 -16.10 14.91 1.15
C LEU A 242 -16.54 14.69 -0.31
N ASN A 243 -17.74 14.14 -0.50
CA ASN A 243 -18.31 13.92 -1.83
C ASN A 243 -18.89 15.22 -2.43
N ALA A 244 -19.25 16.19 -1.59
CA ALA A 244 -19.68 17.52 -2.01
C ALA A 244 -18.48 18.45 -2.33
N MET A 245 -17.30 18.13 -1.80
CA MET A 245 -16.08 18.94 -1.99
C MET A 245 -15.52 18.92 -3.42
N GLY A 246 -15.90 17.94 -4.26
CA GLY A 246 -15.41 17.85 -5.64
C GLY A 246 -13.87 17.91 -5.71
N ILE A 247 -13.33 18.91 -6.41
CA ILE A 247 -11.88 19.12 -6.53
C ILE A 247 -11.22 19.49 -5.18
N ALA A 248 -11.95 20.08 -4.24
CA ALA A 248 -11.41 20.43 -2.92
C ALA A 248 -11.05 19.21 -2.06
N ALA A 249 -11.59 18.02 -2.37
CA ALA A 249 -11.22 16.77 -1.72
C ALA A 249 -9.73 16.44 -1.92
N PHE A 250 -9.10 16.83 -3.04
CA PHE A 250 -7.67 16.60 -3.29
C PHE A 250 -6.74 17.35 -2.33
N PHE A 251 -7.26 18.34 -1.61
CA PHE A 251 -6.50 19.19 -0.68
C PHE A 251 -6.70 18.78 0.78
N HIS A 252 -7.47 17.70 1.02
CA HIS A 252 -7.61 17.15 2.35
C HIS A 252 -6.25 16.64 2.86
N PRO A 253 -5.81 16.98 4.09
CA PRO A 253 -4.49 16.63 4.60
C PRO A 253 -4.15 15.13 4.52
N SER A 254 -5.14 14.25 4.73
CA SER A 254 -4.95 12.80 4.58
C SER A 254 -4.72 12.39 3.11
N ILE A 255 -5.38 13.04 2.15
CA ILE A 255 -5.20 12.80 0.71
C ILE A 255 -3.84 13.31 0.25
N LEU A 256 -3.43 14.50 0.71
CA LEU A 256 -2.08 15.03 0.46
C LEU A 256 -0.98 14.14 1.05
N GLY A 257 -1.20 13.54 2.22
CA GLY A 257 -0.28 12.56 2.80
C GLY A 257 -0.14 11.30 1.94
N MET A 258 -1.25 10.79 1.40
CA MET A 258 -1.25 9.66 0.47
C MET A 258 -0.61 10.02 -0.88
N MET A 259 -0.77 11.26 -1.34
CA MET A 259 -0.06 11.84 -2.49
C MET A 259 1.42 11.86 -2.30
N LEU A 260 1.88 12.34 -1.15
CA LEU A 260 3.30 12.38 -0.86
C LEU A 260 3.91 10.99 -0.81
N VAL A 261 3.27 10.02 -0.16
CA VAL A 261 3.77 8.65 -0.04
C VAL A 261 3.78 7.95 -1.41
N SER A 262 2.72 8.09 -2.20
CA SER A 262 2.63 7.51 -3.54
C SER A 262 3.58 8.16 -4.53
N TYR A 263 3.83 9.46 -4.38
CA TYR A 263 4.84 10.19 -5.14
C TYR A 263 6.25 9.78 -4.74
N ILE A 264 6.57 9.68 -3.45
CA ILE A 264 7.88 9.20 -2.98
C ILE A 264 8.12 7.78 -3.50
N ALA A 265 7.12 6.91 -3.47
CA ALA A 265 7.24 5.58 -4.06
C ALA A 265 7.43 5.62 -5.59
N GLY A 266 6.72 6.50 -6.30
CA GLY A 266 6.91 6.73 -7.73
C GLY A 266 8.30 7.27 -8.06
N VAL A 267 8.82 8.21 -7.27
CA VAL A 267 10.16 8.79 -7.38
C VAL A 267 11.24 7.79 -7.01
N ILE A 268 11.05 6.96 -5.98
CA ILE A 268 11.99 5.88 -5.63
C ILE A 268 12.01 4.84 -6.75
N SER A 269 10.83 4.42 -7.21
CA SER A 269 10.67 3.53 -8.36
C SER A 269 11.34 4.10 -9.59
N TRP A 270 11.49 5.43 -9.68
CA TRP A 270 12.02 6.17 -10.82
C TRP A 270 13.49 6.55 -10.80
N ILE A 271 14.02 7.01 -9.67
CA ILE A 271 15.46 7.12 -9.43
C ILE A 271 16.09 5.73 -9.66
N GLY A 272 15.32 4.67 -9.38
CA GLY A 272 15.52 3.32 -9.85
C GLY A 272 15.20 3.05 -11.34
N MET A 273 15.32 3.96 -12.31
CA MET A 273 14.96 3.68 -13.74
C MET A 273 16.04 4.04 -14.75
N GLY A 274 17.25 4.36 -14.28
CA GLY A 274 18.44 4.56 -15.11
C GLY A 274 19.36 3.36 -15.27
N ALA A 275 18.89 2.10 -15.39
CA ALA A 275 19.63 0.91 -15.90
C ALA A 275 18.74 -0.34 -15.70
N VAL A 276 18.66 -1.40 -16.52
CA VAL A 276 19.48 -1.94 -17.62
C VAL A 276 18.52 -2.66 -18.59
N GLN A 277 18.81 -2.67 -19.89
CA GLN A 277 18.11 -3.49 -20.91
C GLN A 277 18.18 -5.03 -20.69
N THR A 278 18.76 -5.52 -19.59
CA THR A 278 19.12 -6.95 -19.42
C THR A 278 18.12 -7.79 -18.65
N GLN A 279 17.16 -7.22 -17.92
CA GLN A 279 16.22 -8.01 -17.12
C GLN A 279 14.89 -8.25 -17.85
N PRO A 280 14.38 -9.50 -17.86
CA PRO A 280 13.06 -9.85 -18.38
C PRO A 280 11.92 -8.94 -17.94
N LEU A 281 11.03 -8.63 -18.88
CA LEU A 281 9.86 -7.76 -18.70
C LEU A 281 8.96 -8.22 -17.54
N SER A 282 8.77 -9.53 -17.40
CA SER A 282 7.98 -10.14 -16.34
C SER A 282 8.54 -9.87 -14.93
N MET A 283 9.87 -9.90 -14.75
CA MET A 283 10.48 -9.57 -13.46
C MET A 283 10.25 -8.11 -13.09
N ARG A 284 10.37 -7.21 -14.06
CA ARG A 284 10.12 -5.78 -13.87
C ARG A 284 8.67 -5.52 -13.46
N PHE A 285 7.72 -6.10 -14.21
CA PHE A 285 6.28 -5.98 -13.91
C PHE A 285 5.94 -6.50 -12.50
N VAL A 286 6.43 -7.68 -12.15
CA VAL A 286 6.16 -8.30 -10.85
C VAL A 286 6.79 -7.49 -9.70
N SER A 287 7.98 -6.92 -9.91
CA SER A 287 8.61 -6.05 -8.91
C SER A 287 7.84 -4.73 -8.73
N MET A 288 7.33 -4.14 -9.81
CA MET A 288 6.47 -2.95 -9.73
C MET A 288 5.15 -3.24 -9.01
N MET A 289 4.52 -4.38 -9.31
CA MET A 289 3.28 -4.81 -8.66
C MET A 289 3.51 -5.08 -7.16
N SER A 290 4.63 -5.71 -6.79
CA SER A 290 5.03 -5.91 -5.40
C SER A 290 5.10 -4.58 -4.64
N MET A 291 5.83 -3.60 -5.18
CA MET A 291 5.94 -2.27 -4.57
C MET A 291 4.57 -1.59 -4.44
N PHE A 292 3.71 -1.71 -5.45
CA PHE A 292 2.34 -1.18 -5.42
C PHE A 292 1.49 -1.81 -4.29
N LEU A 293 1.49 -3.14 -4.17
CA LEU A 293 0.74 -3.83 -3.12
C LEU A 293 1.20 -3.38 -1.74
N TRP A 294 2.51 -3.33 -1.48
CA TRP A 294 3.03 -2.89 -0.18
C TRP A 294 2.77 -1.43 0.14
N LEU A 295 2.82 -0.57 -0.88
CA LEU A 295 2.47 0.83 -0.74
C LEU A 295 1.00 0.99 -0.34
N SER A 296 0.11 0.22 -0.96
CA SER A 296 -1.32 0.24 -0.63
C SER A 296 -1.60 -0.15 0.83
N VAL A 297 -0.81 -1.09 1.39
CA VAL A 297 -0.88 -1.49 2.80
C VAL A 297 -0.42 -0.36 3.73
N ALA A 298 0.65 0.34 3.37
CA ALA A 298 1.12 1.49 4.14
C ALA A 298 0.10 2.64 4.12
N ILE A 299 -0.48 2.92 2.95
CA ILE A 299 -1.49 3.97 2.74
C ILE A 299 -2.75 3.68 3.56
N SER A 300 -3.33 2.49 3.42
CA SER A 300 -4.51 2.07 4.20
C SER A 300 -4.22 2.09 5.70
N GLY A 301 -3.01 1.75 6.13
CA GLY A 301 -2.56 1.89 7.52
C GLY A 301 -2.61 3.32 8.05
N ARG A 302 -2.21 4.32 7.26
CA ARG A 302 -2.32 5.72 7.67
C ARG A 302 -3.78 6.19 7.68
N TRP A 303 -4.62 5.64 6.80
CA TRP A 303 -6.03 5.96 6.73
C TRP A 303 -6.80 5.55 8.00
N ILE A 304 -6.45 4.43 8.65
CA ILE A 304 -7.04 4.01 9.94
C ILE A 304 -6.92 5.11 11.01
N ALA A 305 -5.86 5.92 10.99
CA ALA A 305 -5.65 6.97 12.00
C ALA A 305 -6.65 8.14 11.89
N PHE A 306 -7.32 8.28 10.75
CA PHE A 306 -8.28 9.35 10.46
C PHE A 306 -9.73 8.91 10.55
N TRP A 307 -9.98 7.67 10.98
CA TRP A 307 -11.30 7.06 11.16
C TRP A 307 -11.49 6.71 12.64
#